data_AF-A0A6P7NKF6-F1
#
_entry.id   AF-A0A6P7NKF6-F1
#
_cell.length_a   1.000
_cell.length_b   1.000
_cell.length_c   1.000
_cell.angle_alpha   90.00
_cell.angle_beta   90.00
_cell.angle_gamma   90.00
#
_symmetry.space_group_name_H-M   'P 1'
#
loop_
_entity.id
_entity.type
_entity.pdbx_description
1 polymer ?
#
loop_
_entity_poly.entity_id
_entity_poly.type
_entity_poly.pdbx_seq_one_letter_code
_entity_poly.pdbx_strand_id
1 'polypeptide(L)'
;MQLCGVLTVLVMSLCTAHGLRCYSCVTTDPKSCTNIITCPAGLDRCSSVSALGVLTKTCISSNLCVSPISCCQGDLCNGAIPTGPSAVLLLVSSAIITLFI
;
A
#
# COMPACT_ATOMS: atom_id res chain seq x y z
N MET A 1 -38.72 -1.28 13.50
CA MET A 1 -38.27 -2.07 12.32
C MET A 1 -37.20 -1.34 11.49
N GLN A 2 -37.39 -0.06 11.16
CA GLN A 2 -36.47 0.66 10.25
C GLN A 2 -35.11 1.07 10.89
N LEU A 3 -35.09 1.50 12.16
CA LEU A 3 -33.81 1.85 12.83
C LEU A 3 -32.86 0.65 13.02
N CYS A 4 -33.38 -0.56 13.29
CA CYS A 4 -32.54 -1.76 13.41
C CYS A 4 -31.88 -2.15 12.08
N GLY A 5 -32.56 -1.97 10.95
CA GLY A 5 -31.99 -2.25 9.63
C GLY A 5 -30.88 -1.27 9.24
N VAL A 6 -31.03 0.01 9.60
CA VAL A 6 -29.98 1.02 9.37
C VAL A 6 -28.76 0.75 10.26
N LEU A 7 -28.97 0.35 11.53
CA LEU A 7 -27.88 0.01 12.44
C LEU A 7 -27.12 -1.24 12.01
N THR A 8 -27.80 -2.27 11.51
CA THR A 8 -27.12 -3.49 11.01
C THR A 8 -26.32 -3.21 9.73
N VAL A 9 -26.83 -2.39 8.80
CA VAL A 9 -26.06 -1.98 7.61
C VAL A 9 -24.84 -1.15 8.00
N LEU A 10 -24.98 -0.22 8.95
CA LEU A 10 -23.84 0.56 9.46
C LEU A 10 -22.79 -0.35 10.11
N VAL A 11 -23.19 -1.27 10.99
CA VAL A 11 -22.27 -2.23 11.65
C VAL A 11 -21.55 -3.12 10.63
N MET A 12 -22.26 -3.65 9.62
CA MET A 12 -21.65 -4.49 8.58
C MET A 12 -20.68 -3.70 7.69
N SER A 13 -20.93 -2.40 7.50
CA SER A 13 -20.02 -1.51 6.75
C SER A 13 -18.74 -1.23 7.54
N LEU A 14 -18.83 -1.07 8.86
CA LEU A 14 -17.69 -0.86 9.75
C LEU A 14 -16.86 -2.13 9.99
N CYS A 15 -17.44 -3.33 9.89
CA CYS A 15 -16.73 -4.59 10.14
C CYS A 15 -15.79 -5.02 9.02
N THR A 16 -15.71 -4.28 7.92
CA THR A 16 -14.72 -4.56 6.89
C THR A 16 -13.36 -3.96 7.25
N ALA A 17 -12.78 -4.45 8.35
CA ALA A 17 -11.37 -4.23 8.68
C ALA A 17 -10.51 -4.97 7.65
N HIS A 18 -10.43 -4.41 6.44
CA HIS A 18 -9.49 -4.86 5.43
C HIS A 18 -8.10 -4.59 6.00
N GLY A 19 -7.37 -5.65 6.32
CA GLY A 19 -5.98 -5.55 6.76
C GLY A 19 -5.14 -4.83 5.70
N LEU A 20 -4.01 -4.25 6.14
CA LEU A 20 -3.06 -3.57 5.27
C LEU A 20 -2.75 -4.42 4.03
N ARG A 21 -2.79 -3.84 2.83
CA ARG A 21 -2.48 -4.55 1.59
C ARG A 21 -1.10 -4.16 1.09
N CYS A 22 -0.29 -5.11 0.66
CA CYS A 22 1.05 -4.86 0.15
C CYS A 22 1.34 -5.68 -1.10
N TYR A 23 2.29 -5.23 -1.91
CA TYR A 23 2.89 -6.08 -2.94
C TYR A 23 3.72 -7.18 -2.28
N SER A 24 3.61 -8.41 -2.79
CA SER A 24 4.37 -9.57 -2.32
C SER A 24 5.02 -10.31 -3.49
N CYS A 25 6.34 -10.38 -3.52
CA CYS A 25 7.07 -11.05 -4.59
C CYS A 25 8.55 -11.25 -4.22
N VAL A 26 9.18 -12.18 -4.94
CA VAL A 26 10.64 -12.30 -5.05
C VAL A 26 10.96 -12.38 -6.54
N THR A 27 11.61 -11.36 -7.09
CA THR A 27 11.81 -11.25 -8.55
C THR A 27 13.06 -10.46 -8.89
N THR A 28 13.65 -10.73 -10.05
CA THR A 28 14.71 -9.92 -10.67
C THR A 28 14.16 -8.84 -11.60
N ASP A 29 12.88 -8.93 -12.00
CA ASP A 29 12.17 -7.91 -12.77
C ASP A 29 11.16 -7.18 -11.86
N PRO A 30 11.44 -5.95 -11.40
CA PRO A 30 10.53 -5.18 -10.56
C PRO A 30 9.14 -4.96 -11.16
N LYS A 31 9.02 -4.97 -12.49
CA LYS A 31 7.74 -4.75 -13.19
C LYS A 31 6.82 -5.97 -13.09
N SER A 32 7.38 -7.17 -12.91
CA SER A 32 6.60 -8.40 -12.76
C SER A 32 5.95 -8.52 -11.38
N CYS A 33 6.37 -7.71 -10.40
CA CYS A 33 5.83 -7.71 -9.05
C CYS A 33 4.46 -7.02 -8.96
N THR A 34 3.42 -7.75 -9.35
CA THR A 34 2.02 -7.26 -9.35
C THR A 34 1.14 -7.98 -8.35
N ASN A 35 1.64 -9.03 -7.69
CA ASN A 35 0.87 -9.79 -6.71
C ASN A 35 0.64 -8.96 -5.44
N ILE A 36 -0.62 -8.89 -5.02
CA ILE A 36 -1.07 -8.14 -3.86
C ILE A 36 -1.61 -9.13 -2.82
N ILE A 37 -1.16 -8.98 -1.59
CA ILE A 37 -1.67 -9.75 -0.45
C ILE A 37 -2.27 -8.81 0.60
N THR A 38 -3.22 -9.32 1.36
CA THR A 38 -3.63 -8.72 2.63
C THR A 38 -2.68 -9.21 3.71
N CYS A 39 -2.09 -8.29 4.48
CA CYS A 39 -1.15 -8.60 5.53
C CYS A 39 -1.83 -9.40 6.66
N PRO A 40 -1.23 -10.52 7.08
CA PRO A 40 -1.61 -11.21 8.30
C PRO A 40 -1.64 -10.32 9.54
N ALA A 41 -2.41 -10.72 10.55
CA ALA A 41 -2.43 -10.06 11.84
C ALA A 41 -1.01 -9.96 12.44
N GLY A 42 -0.67 -8.79 12.99
CA GLY A 42 0.66 -8.50 13.55
C GLY A 42 1.68 -7.94 12.55
N LEU A 43 1.38 -7.94 11.24
CA LEU A 43 2.20 -7.29 10.23
C LEU A 43 1.56 -5.96 9.81
N ASP A 44 2.16 -4.86 10.26
CA ASP A 44 1.63 -3.49 10.19
C ASP A 44 2.40 -2.60 9.20
N ARG A 45 3.36 -3.15 8.44
CA ARG A 45 4.17 -2.43 7.46
C ARG A 45 4.28 -3.21 6.16
N CYS A 46 4.30 -2.49 5.04
CA CYS A 46 4.82 -3.05 3.80
C CYS A 46 6.34 -2.90 3.78
N SER A 47 7.05 -3.86 3.20
CA SER A 47 8.49 -3.83 3.05
C SER A 47 8.94 -3.99 1.60
N SER A 48 10.13 -3.48 1.32
CA SER A 48 10.85 -3.64 0.07
C SER A 48 12.35 -3.70 0.35
N VAL A 49 13.02 -4.73 -0.14
CA VAL A 49 14.47 -4.89 -0.06
C VAL A 49 15.00 -5.37 -1.42
N SER A 50 16.11 -4.80 -1.86
CA SER A 50 16.80 -5.24 -3.06
C SER A 50 18.23 -5.62 -2.69
N ALA A 51 18.60 -6.87 -2.95
CA ALA A 51 19.93 -7.39 -2.69
C ALA A 51 20.38 -8.23 -3.88
N LEU A 52 21.61 -8.00 -4.36
CA LEU A 52 22.20 -8.74 -5.48
C LEU A 52 21.31 -8.77 -6.75
N GLY A 53 20.54 -7.70 -7.00
CA GLY A 53 19.61 -7.61 -8.14
C GLY A 53 18.28 -8.34 -7.96
N VAL A 54 18.03 -8.93 -6.78
CA VAL A 54 16.75 -9.57 -6.43
C VAL A 54 15.94 -8.63 -5.56
N LEU A 55 14.76 -8.26 -6.04
CA LEU A 55 13.76 -7.49 -5.31
C LEU A 55 12.86 -8.43 -4.52
N THR A 56 12.72 -8.17 -3.22
CA THR A 56 11.74 -8.81 -2.35
C THR A 56 10.81 -7.77 -1.76
N LYS A 57 9.51 -8.00 -1.88
CA LYS A 57 8.45 -7.19 -1.27
C LYS A 57 7.54 -8.09 -0.47
N THR A 58 7.08 -7.64 0.69
CA THR A 58 6.17 -8.40 1.55
C THR A 58 5.54 -7.52 2.63
N CYS A 59 4.75 -8.12 3.51
CA CYS A 59 4.33 -7.55 4.77
C CYS A 59 5.35 -7.87 5.87
N ILE A 60 5.60 -6.93 6.77
CA ILE A 60 6.48 -7.11 7.92
C ILE A 60 5.92 -6.41 9.15
N SER A 61 6.34 -6.83 10.34
CA SER A 61 6.08 -6.09 11.57
C SER A 61 7.06 -4.91 11.68
N SER A 62 6.58 -3.78 12.19
CA SER A 62 7.37 -2.55 12.36
C SER A 62 8.65 -2.74 13.19
N ASN A 63 8.67 -3.69 14.12
CA ASN A 63 9.85 -4.05 14.90
C ASN A 63 11.00 -4.68 14.07
N LEU A 64 10.70 -5.29 12.93
CA LEU A 64 11.69 -5.82 11.98
C LEU A 64 12.03 -4.80 10.87
N CYS A 65 11.46 -3.60 10.93
CA CYS A 65 11.79 -2.54 9.99
C CYS A 65 13.12 -1.89 10.34
N VAL A 66 14.21 -2.58 9.96
CA VAL A 66 15.59 -2.13 10.19
C VAL A 66 16.34 -2.13 8.87
N SER A 67 17.32 -1.23 8.73
CA SER A 67 18.17 -1.17 7.53
C SER A 67 18.84 -2.53 7.28
N PRO A 68 18.88 -3.01 6.02
CA PRO A 68 18.60 -2.29 4.76
C PRO A 68 17.15 -2.40 4.24
N ILE A 69 16.19 -2.81 5.08
CA ILE A 69 14.78 -2.99 4.67
C ILE A 69 14.08 -1.62 4.63
N SER A 70 13.54 -1.24 3.47
CA SER A 70 12.66 -0.08 3.37
C SER A 70 11.25 -0.49 3.77
N CYS A 71 10.62 0.25 4.68
CA CYS A 71 9.22 0.02 5.03
C CYS A 71 8.39 1.28 4.97
N CYS A 72 7.09 1.08 4.79
CA CYS A 72 6.10 2.15 4.72
C CYS A 72 4.77 1.67 5.31
N GLN A 73 3.89 2.62 5.58
CA GLN A 73 2.53 2.38 6.08
C GLN A 73 1.52 2.81 5.01
N GLY A 74 0.40 2.09 4.94
CA GLY A 74 -0.67 2.34 3.98
C GLY A 74 -0.67 1.34 2.82
N ASP A 75 -1.84 1.14 2.25
CA ASP A 75 -2.04 0.14 1.21
C ASP A 75 -1.14 0.39 0.01
N LEU A 76 -0.46 -0.67 -0.44
CA LEU A 76 0.38 -0.73 -1.64
C LEU A 76 1.54 0.29 -1.64
N CYS A 77 1.90 0.84 -0.47
CA CYS A 77 2.95 1.86 -0.36
C CYS A 77 4.34 1.33 -0.80
N ASN A 78 4.54 0.02 -0.77
CA ASN A 78 5.74 -0.63 -1.30
C ASN A 78 5.70 -0.83 -2.83
N GLY A 79 4.79 -0.15 -3.53
CA GLY A 79 4.78 -0.05 -4.98
C GLY A 79 6.04 0.63 -5.51
N ALA A 80 6.17 0.72 -6.83
CA ALA A 80 7.22 1.52 -7.43
C ALA A 80 7.02 2.98 -6.99
N ILE A 81 7.98 3.56 -6.26
CA ILE A 81 8.08 5.01 -6.14
C ILE A 81 8.17 5.53 -7.58
N PRO A 82 7.35 6.49 -8.02
CA PRO A 82 7.44 7.01 -9.38
C PRO A 82 8.84 7.59 -9.56
N THR A 83 9.70 6.84 -10.24
CA THR A 83 11.06 7.24 -10.60
C THR A 83 11.00 8.20 -11.78
N GLY A 84 10.36 9.36 -11.59
CA GLY A 84 10.22 10.34 -12.67
C GLY A 84 9.60 11.67 -12.23
N PRO A 85 10.19 12.82 -12.64
CA PRO A 85 9.58 14.15 -12.49
C PRO A 85 8.14 14.22 -13.02
N SER A 86 7.79 13.36 -13.97
CA SER A 86 6.49 13.31 -14.64
C SER A 86 5.31 13.06 -13.69
N ALA A 87 5.45 12.25 -12.64
CA ALA A 87 4.34 12.01 -11.71
C ALA A 87 4.06 13.23 -10.82
N VAL A 88 5.12 13.94 -10.40
CA VAL A 88 5.01 15.18 -9.62
C VAL A 88 4.41 16.31 -10.48
N LEU A 89 4.83 16.42 -11.75
CA LEU A 89 4.27 17.40 -12.68
C LEU A 89 2.77 17.16 -12.95
N LEU A 90 2.34 15.91 -13.12
CA LEU A 90 0.92 15.58 -13.30
C LEU A 90 0.08 15.93 -12.06
N LEU A 91 0.58 15.63 -10.87
CA LEU A 91 -0.08 16.01 -9.61
C LEU A 91 -0.19 17.55 -9.48
N VAL A 92 0.88 18.28 -9.80
CA VAL A 92 0.87 19.76 -9.80
C VAL A 92 -0.12 20.33 -10.83
N SER A 93 -0.17 19.80 -12.05
CA SER A 93 -1.15 20.25 -13.06
C SER A 93 -2.60 20.02 -12.63
N SER A 94 -2.89 18.90 -11.94
CA SER A 94 -4.24 18.63 -11.45
C SER A 94 -4.70 19.60 -10.35
N ALA A 95 -3.79 20.00 -9.46
CA ALA A 95 -4.07 20.94 -8.36
C ALA A 95 -4.24 22.38 -8.88
N ILE A 96 -3.51 22.77 -9.92
CA ILE A 96 -3.65 24.08 -10.56
C ILE A 96 -5.03 24.19 -11.20
N ILE A 97 -5.46 23.21 -11.99
CA ILE A 97 -6.77 23.24 -12.66
C ILE A 97 -7.91 23.39 -11.65
N THR A 98 -7.84 22.76 -10.48
CA THR A 98 -8.87 22.88 -9.42
C THR A 98 -8.91 24.26 -8.73
N LEU A 99 -7.85 25.06 -8.81
CA LEU A 99 -7.83 26.43 -8.29
C LEU A 99 -8.37 27.47 -9.28
N PHE A 100 -8.43 27.13 -10.56
CA PHE A 100 -8.86 28.02 -11.65
C PHE A 100 -10.24 27.68 -12.22
N ILE A 101 -10.95 26.72 -11.61
CA ILE A 101 -12.38 26.43 -11.83
C ILE A 101 -13.13 26.90 -10.58
#